data_AF-A0A3L6M4R9-F1
#
_entry.id   AF-A0A3L6M4R9-F1
#
_cell.length_a   1.000
_cell.length_b   1.000
_cell.length_c   1.000
_cell.angle_alpha   90.00
_cell.angle_beta   90.00
_cell.angle_gamma   90.00
#
_symmetry.space_group_name_H-M   'P 1'
#
loop_
_entity.id
_entity.type
_entity.pdbx_description
1 polymer ?
#
loop_
_entity_poly.entity_id
_entity_poly.type
_entity_poly.pdbx_seq_one_letter_code
_entity_poly.pdbx_strand_id
1 'polypeptide(L)'
;MNRRQITIAIPILLLLAVIGLFTGIEKIDNEHSTDYQFFAKQAPSFQIVFKNPVACSECDVRPLELLSEADKVEFADYCLFRFGLHDSRLCYAIFAEEQKAADQRRLGSEAPIPANPDN
;
A
#
# COMPACT_ATOMS: atom_id res chain seq x y z
N MET A 1 1.64 31.22 -29.79
CA MET A 1 1.97 29.77 -29.73
C MET A 1 1.92 29.22 -31.15
N ASN A 2 3.06 28.78 -31.69
CA ASN A 2 3.16 28.45 -33.12
C ASN A 2 2.54 27.08 -33.41
N ARG A 3 2.00 26.88 -34.62
CA ARG A 3 1.35 25.61 -35.03
C ARG A 3 2.24 24.39 -34.76
N ARG A 4 3.57 24.51 -34.96
CA ARG A 4 4.59 23.50 -34.60
C ARG A 4 4.65 23.18 -33.10
N GLN A 5 4.49 24.17 -32.23
CA GLN A 5 4.49 23.95 -30.77
C GLN A 5 3.25 23.16 -30.35
N ILE A 6 2.10 23.44 -30.94
CA ILE A 6 0.85 22.72 -30.66
C ILE A 6 0.96 21.26 -31.11
N THR A 7 1.53 21.00 -32.30
CA THR A 7 1.69 19.63 -32.82
C THR A 7 2.61 18.77 -31.94
N ILE A 8 3.59 19.36 -31.25
CA ILE A 8 4.49 18.64 -30.34
C ILE A 8 3.88 18.53 -28.93
N ALA A 9 3.17 19.55 -28.47
CA ALA A 9 2.60 19.56 -27.12
C ALA A 9 1.49 18.52 -26.94
N ILE A 10 0.63 18.31 -27.95
CA ILE A 10 -0.48 17.35 -27.88
C ILE A 10 -0.02 15.91 -27.61
N PRO A 11 0.91 15.31 -28.37
CA PRO A 11 1.35 13.93 -28.11
C PRO A 11 2.06 13.79 -26.77
N ILE A 12 2.80 14.81 -26.31
CA ILE A 12 3.42 14.82 -24.98
C ILE A 12 2.33 14.81 -23.90
N LEU A 13 1.31 15.65 -24.04
CA LEU A 13 0.18 15.70 -23.10
C LEU A 13 -0.56 14.36 -23.06
N LEU A 14 -0.82 13.75 -24.22
CA LEU A 14 -1.45 12.43 -24.30
C LEU A 14 -0.58 11.35 -23.64
N LEU A 15 0.74 11.39 -23.86
CA LEU A 15 1.67 10.46 -23.22
C LEU A 15 1.66 10.62 -21.70
N LEU A 16 1.70 11.85 -21.18
CA LEU A 16 1.62 12.12 -19.74
C LEU A 16 0.27 11.68 -19.16
N ALA A 17 -0.83 11.88 -19.88
CA ALA A 17 -2.15 11.42 -19.47
C ALA A 17 -2.19 9.89 -19.36
N VAL A 18 -1.63 9.17 -20.34
CA VAL A 18 -1.52 7.70 -20.29
C VAL A 18 -0.68 7.26 -19.11
N ILE A 19 0.50 7.87 -18.89
CA ILE A 19 1.35 7.57 -17.73
C ILE A 19 0.60 7.78 -16.42
N GLY A 20 -0.18 8.87 -16.30
CA GLY A 20 -0.98 9.18 -15.12
C GLY A 20 -2.03 8.11 -14.76
N LEU A 21 -2.54 7.35 -15.74
CA LEU A 21 -3.47 6.25 -15.48
C LEU A 21 -2.81 5.08 -14.75
N PHE A 22 -1.48 4.97 -14.84
CA PHE A 22 -0.68 3.92 -14.23
C PHE A 22 0.09 4.38 -12.99
N THR A 23 -0.12 5.60 -12.50
CA THR A 23 0.48 6.06 -11.25
C THR A 23 -0.59 6.25 -10.18
N GLY A 24 -0.26 5.86 -8.95
CA GLY A 24 -1.13 5.99 -7.78
C GLY A 24 -0.36 6.44 -6.55
N ILE A 25 -1.08 6.88 -5.54
CA ILE A 25 -0.56 7.26 -4.23
C ILE A 25 -1.35 6.52 -3.17
N GLU A 26 -0.65 5.82 -2.30
CA GLU A 26 -1.21 5.22 -1.10
C GLU A 26 -1.19 6.25 0.02
N LYS A 27 -2.35 6.48 0.64
CA LYS A 27 -2.50 7.29 1.85
C LYS A 27 -2.33 6.40 3.07
N ILE A 28 -1.34 6.71 3.89
CA ILE A 28 -1.04 5.98 5.12
C ILE A 28 -1.41 6.89 6.30
N ASP A 29 -2.46 6.51 7.02
CA ASP A 29 -2.92 7.24 8.19
C ASP A 29 -2.18 6.73 9.44
N ASN A 30 -1.40 7.59 10.09
CA ASN A 30 -0.77 7.37 11.39
C ASN A 30 -1.56 8.10 12.49
N GLU A 31 -1.32 7.76 13.75
CA GLU A 31 -2.00 8.41 14.88
C GLU A 31 -1.74 9.92 14.91
N HIS A 32 -0.54 10.34 14.48
CA HIS A 32 -0.09 11.73 14.54
C HIS A 32 0.17 12.39 13.18
N SER A 33 0.08 11.65 12.07
CA SER A 33 0.41 12.18 10.75
C SER A 33 -0.25 11.40 9.61
N THR A 34 -0.33 12.00 8.43
CA THR A 34 -0.69 11.30 7.20
C THR A 34 0.53 11.29 6.29
N ASP A 35 0.95 10.11 5.87
CA ASP A 35 2.02 9.91 4.90
C ASP A 35 1.45 9.47 3.53
N TYR A 36 2.25 9.65 2.48
CA TYR A 36 1.87 9.37 1.10
C TYR A 36 2.98 8.60 0.38
N GLN A 37 2.67 7.38 -0.07
CA GLN A 37 3.60 6.55 -0.82
C GLN A 37 3.20 6.44 -2.28
N PHE A 38 4.10 6.80 -3.19
CA PHE A 38 3.87 6.63 -4.63
C PHE A 38 4.02 5.17 -5.06
N PHE A 39 3.18 4.73 -5.99
CA PHE A 39 3.31 3.43 -6.63
C PHE A 39 2.87 3.42 -8.09
N ALA A 40 3.39 2.44 -8.84
CA ALA A 40 2.93 2.13 -10.19
C ALA A 40 1.78 1.12 -10.12
N LYS A 41 0.63 1.46 -10.72
CA LYS A 41 -0.54 0.59 -10.77
C LYS A 41 -0.32 -0.54 -11.76
N GLN A 42 -0.87 -1.71 -11.46
CA GLN A 42 -0.86 -2.88 -12.37
C GLN A 42 -1.94 -2.80 -13.45
N ALA A 43 -2.96 -1.95 -13.27
CA ALA A 43 -4.04 -1.71 -14.23
C ALA A 43 -4.37 -0.21 -14.33
N PRO A 44 -4.78 0.29 -15.51
CA PRO A 44 -5.11 1.70 -15.68
C PRO A 44 -6.37 2.09 -14.90
N SER A 45 -6.31 3.21 -14.19
CA SER A 45 -7.47 3.75 -13.47
C SER A 45 -7.35 5.27 -13.28
N PHE A 46 -8.50 5.95 -13.28
CA PHE A 46 -8.62 7.37 -12.94
C PHE A 46 -8.52 7.64 -11.44
N GLN A 47 -8.64 6.61 -10.59
CA GLN A 47 -8.45 6.74 -9.15
C GLN A 47 -6.97 7.01 -8.86
N ILE A 48 -6.67 8.08 -8.13
CA ILE A 48 -5.29 8.50 -7.83
C ILE A 48 -4.88 8.06 -6.43
N VAL A 49 -5.78 8.23 -5.45
CA VAL A 49 -5.52 7.95 -4.04
C VAL A 49 -6.13 6.61 -3.66
N PHE A 50 -5.32 5.78 -3.00
CA PHE A 50 -5.70 4.47 -2.50
C PHE A 50 -5.38 4.38 -1.02
N LYS A 51 -6.10 3.52 -0.30
CA LYS A 51 -5.85 3.24 1.10
C LYS A 51 -5.80 1.73 1.30
N ASN A 52 -4.89 1.28 2.14
CA ASN A 52 -4.87 -0.09 2.62
C ASN A 52 -5.61 -0.17 3.96
N PRO A 53 -6.86 -0.68 4.00
CA PRO A 53 -7.64 -0.75 5.23
C PRO A 53 -7.18 -1.86 6.20
N VAL A 54 -6.32 -2.80 5.77
CA VAL A 54 -5.77 -3.81 6.69
C VAL A 54 -4.49 -3.35 7.35
N ALA A 55 -3.72 -2.46 6.72
CA ALA A 55 -2.53 -1.88 7.32
C ALA A 55 -2.92 -0.78 8.31
N CYS A 56 -2.39 -0.93 9.52
CA CYS A 56 -2.34 0.11 10.52
C CYS A 56 -0.87 0.37 10.80
N SER A 57 -0.45 1.63 10.79
CA SER A 57 0.97 1.95 10.91
C SER A 57 1.53 1.69 12.30
N GLU A 58 0.73 1.92 13.34
CA GLU A 58 1.11 1.76 14.75
C GLU A 58 0.41 0.57 15.44
N CYS A 59 -0.46 -0.14 14.71
CA CYS A 59 -1.20 -1.27 15.26
C CYS A 59 -1.15 -2.50 14.34
N ASP A 60 -1.66 -3.63 14.86
CA ASP A 60 -1.61 -4.88 14.13
C ASP A 60 -2.48 -4.86 12.87
N VAL A 61 -2.12 -5.68 11.89
CA VAL A 61 -2.86 -5.83 10.65
C VAL A 61 -4.24 -6.36 11.00
N ARG A 62 -5.25 -5.62 10.57
CA ARG A 62 -6.64 -5.95 10.88
C ARG A 62 -7.06 -7.21 10.12
N PRO A 63 -7.62 -8.23 10.80
CA PRO A 63 -8.16 -9.41 10.13
C PRO A 63 -9.19 -9.03 9.06
N LEU A 64 -9.11 -9.70 7.90
CA LEU A 64 -9.98 -9.44 6.75
C LEU A 64 -11.47 -9.61 7.10
N GLU A 65 -11.78 -10.54 8.01
CA GLU A 65 -13.14 -10.83 8.49
C GLU A 65 -13.74 -9.70 9.32
N LEU A 66 -12.92 -8.86 9.94
CA LEU A 66 -13.34 -7.73 10.77
C LEU A 66 -13.51 -6.43 9.99
N LEU A 67 -13.15 -6.42 8.70
CA LEU A 67 -13.40 -5.28 7.84
C LEU A 67 -14.89 -5.07 7.58
N SER A 68 -15.29 -3.81 7.48
CA SER A 68 -16.61 -3.45 6.95
C SER A 68 -16.74 -3.89 5.48
N GLU A 69 -17.96 -4.03 4.96
CA GLU A 69 -18.12 -4.36 3.54
C GLU A 69 -17.54 -3.27 2.61
N ALA A 70 -17.57 -2.00 3.03
CA ALA A 70 -16.93 -0.92 2.29
C ALA A 70 -15.41 -1.06 2.31
N ASP A 71 -14.81 -1.36 3.46
CA ASP A 71 -13.37 -1.58 3.62
C ASP A 71 -12.91 -2.80 2.81
N LYS A 72 -13.73 -3.85 2.70
CA LYS A 72 -13.41 -5.03 1.87
C LYS A 72 -13.33 -4.67 0.38
N VAL A 73 -14.24 -3.84 -0.10
CA VAL A 73 -14.22 -3.35 -1.50
C VAL A 73 -12.99 -2.47 -1.72
N GLU A 74 -12.73 -1.52 -0.81
CA GLU A 74 -11.55 -0.66 -0.88
C GLU A 74 -10.24 -1.47 -0.85
N PHE A 75 -10.19 -2.52 -0.02
CA PHE A 75 -9.05 -3.44 0.01
C PHE A 75 -8.89 -4.22 -1.29
N ALA A 76 -9.97 -4.73 -1.87
CA ALA A 76 -9.93 -5.44 -3.15
C ALA A 76 -9.41 -4.54 -4.28
N ASP A 77 -9.88 -3.28 -4.34
CA ASP A 77 -9.39 -2.30 -5.30
C ASP A 77 -7.91 -1.99 -5.06
N TYR A 78 -7.51 -1.75 -3.82
CA TYR A 78 -6.10 -1.57 -3.47
C TYR A 78 -5.24 -2.76 -3.93
N CYS A 79 -5.67 -3.99 -3.68
CA CYS A 79 -4.96 -5.20 -4.11
C CYS A 79 -4.83 -5.34 -5.63
N LEU A 80 -5.91 -5.05 -6.36
CA LEU A 80 -5.92 -5.08 -7.81
C LEU A 80 -4.96 -4.04 -8.39
N PHE A 81 -5.05 -2.80 -7.93
CA PHE A 81 -4.25 -1.72 -8.51
C PHE A 81 -2.80 -1.73 -8.03
N ARG A 82 -2.53 -2.05 -6.76
CA ARG A 82 -1.17 -2.06 -6.19
C ARG A 82 -0.38 -3.29 -6.61
N PHE A 83 -1.01 -4.47 -6.61
CA PHE A 83 -0.34 -5.76 -6.75
C PHE A 83 -0.86 -6.61 -7.92
N GLY A 84 -1.94 -6.22 -8.59
CA GLY A 84 -2.52 -7.01 -9.69
C GLY A 84 -3.27 -8.24 -9.20
N LEU A 85 -3.55 -8.31 -7.90
CA LEU A 85 -4.16 -9.47 -7.26
C LEU A 85 -5.67 -9.27 -7.16
N HIS A 86 -6.41 -10.21 -7.74
CA HIS A 86 -7.89 -10.23 -7.70
C HIS A 86 -8.41 -10.96 -6.45
N ASP A 87 -7.56 -11.77 -5.81
CA ASP A 87 -7.89 -12.45 -4.57
C ASP A 87 -7.36 -11.65 -3.36
N SER A 88 -8.28 -11.04 -2.63
CA SER A 88 -7.97 -10.27 -1.42
C SER A 88 -7.29 -11.12 -0.34
N ARG A 89 -7.51 -12.44 -0.29
CA ARG A 89 -6.85 -13.31 0.71
C ARG A 89 -5.36 -13.49 0.39
N LEU A 90 -5.01 -13.64 -0.89
CA LEU A 90 -3.62 -13.72 -1.32
C LEU A 90 -2.89 -12.39 -1.08
N CYS A 91 -3.56 -11.28 -1.38
CA CYS A 91 -3.04 -9.95 -1.09
C CYS A 91 -2.84 -9.71 0.42
N TYR A 92 -3.81 -10.14 1.25
CA TYR A 92 -3.72 -10.06 2.71
C TYR A 92 -2.50 -10.80 3.26
N ALA A 93 -2.15 -11.95 2.69
CA ALA A 93 -1.01 -12.73 3.13
C ALA A 93 0.32 -11.95 3.05
N ILE A 94 0.46 -11.00 2.12
CA ILE A 94 1.64 -10.13 2.03
C ILE A 94 1.85 -9.38 3.35
N PHE A 95 0.78 -8.77 3.88
CA PHE A 95 0.82 -7.99 5.12
C PHE A 95 0.89 -8.88 6.37
N ALA A 96 0.19 -10.01 6.36
CA ALA A 96 0.20 -10.95 7.48
C ALA A 96 1.58 -11.59 7.71
N GLU A 97 2.33 -11.88 6.65
CA GLU A 97 3.70 -12.40 6.77
C GLU A 97 4.68 -11.31 7.24
N GLU A 98 4.53 -10.07 6.78
CA GLU A 98 5.32 -8.93 7.27
C GLU A 98 5.15 -8.71 8.78
N GLN A 99 3.92 -8.83 9.27
CA GLN A 99 3.62 -8.77 10.70
C GLN A 99 4.30 -9.87 11.49
N LYS A 100 4.13 -11.14 11.09
CA LYS A 100 4.78 -12.27 11.77
C LYS A 100 6.29 -12.10 11.87
N ALA A 101 6.91 -11.60 10.78
CA ALA A 101 8.34 -11.33 10.75
C ALA A 101 8.74 -10.16 11.68
N ALA A 102 7.87 -9.18 11.88
CA ALA A 102 8.08 -8.09 12.84
C ALA A 102 7.93 -8.58 14.29
N ASP A 103 6.90 -9.40 14.56
CA ASP A 103 6.65 -9.98 15.89
C ASP A 103 7.80 -10.89 16.33
N GLN A 104 8.31 -11.74 15.44
CA GLN A 104 9.47 -12.58 15.73
C GLN A 104 10.72 -11.76 16.09
N ARG A 105 10.93 -10.62 15.41
CA ARG A 105 12.03 -9.69 15.72
C ARG A 105 11.88 -9.05 17.10
N ARG A 106 10.66 -8.66 17.49
CA ARG A 106 10.38 -8.14 18.84
C ARG A 106 10.62 -9.23 19.90
N LEU A 107 10.06 -10.41 19.72
CA LEU A 107 10.22 -11.54 20.66
C LEU A 107 11.68 -11.98 20.80
N GLY A 108 12.48 -11.95 19.73
CA GLY A 108 13.92 -12.23 19.80
C GLY A 108 14.73 -11.13 20.48
N SER A 109 14.28 -9.87 20.42
CA SER A 109 14.90 -8.74 21.13
C SER A 109 14.58 -8.72 22.62
N GLU A 110 13.47 -9.32 23.03
CA GLU A 110 13.00 -9.36 24.42
C GLU A 110 13.39 -10.66 25.15
N ALA A 111 14.19 -11.52 24.51
CA ALA A 111 14.69 -12.74 25.13
C ALA A 111 15.39 -12.40 26.47
N PRO A 112 15.08 -13.12 27.57
CA PRO A 112 15.68 -12.83 28.87
C PRO A 112 17.20 -12.83 28.77
N ILE A 113 17.84 -11.77 29.27
CA ILE A 113 19.29 -11.79 29.51
C ILE A 113 19.56 -13.03 30.38
N PRO A 114 20.40 -14.00 29.93
CA PRO A 114 20.70 -15.16 30.74
C PRO A 114 21.26 -14.67 32.08
N ALA A 115 20.58 -15.03 33.18
CA ALA A 115 21.06 -14.73 34.51
C ALA A 115 22.50 -15.25 34.64
N ASN A 116 23.41 -14.34 35.00
CA ASN A 116 24.81 -14.68 35.25
C ASN A 116 24.86 -15.75 36.36
N PRO A 117 25.43 -16.95 36.10
CA PRO A 117 25.51 -18.01 37.11
C PRO A 117 26.50 -17.71 38.27
N ASP A 118 27.16 -16.54 38.26
CA ASP A 118 28.22 -16.19 39.20
C ASP A 118 27.79 -15.29 40.38
N ASN A 119 26.55 -15.40 40.89
CA ASN A 119 26.15 -14.75 42.15
C ASN A 119 25.42 -15.69 43.11
#